data_AF-A0A0K1PTR0-F1
#
_entry.id   AF-A0A0K1PTR0-F1
#
_cell.length_a   1.000
_cell.length_b   1.000
_cell.length_c   1.000
_cell.angle_alpha   90.00
_cell.angle_beta   90.00
_cell.angle_gamma   90.00
#
_symmetry.space_group_name_H-M   'P 1'
#
loop_
_entity.id
_entity.type
_entity.pdbx_description
1 polymer ?
#
loop_
_entity_poly.entity_id
_entity_poly.type
_entity_poly.pdbx_seq_one_letter_code
_entity_poly.pdbx_strand_id
1 'polypeptide(L)'
;MNTRAAFRDLVVLFGALSSIVVLTSTLAACNSKEGEQRDAQAKAPPGNGTGPLAALESSPFLNEVWTSEEGQQVPLLYYTRENVRLSTPCRNNADGTLACDAIRYLRNGMPAEIPRRSLDGRTSAGVKVCQKLGNGLVTVRNSVGSEDSLCRFPDGSFVSTGTLEQYGMRVLQ
;
A
#
# COMPACT_ATOMS: atom_id res chain seq x y z
N MET A 1 46.55 32.93 0.60
CA MET A 1 46.83 32.01 -0.53
C MET A 1 45.55 31.20 -0.73
N ASN A 2 44.63 31.64 -1.61
CA ASN A 2 44.48 31.22 -3.02
C ASN A 2 44.45 29.68 -3.14
N THR A 3 43.36 29.03 -3.56
CA THR A 3 42.67 29.23 -4.86
C THR A 3 41.23 28.70 -4.86
N ARG A 4 40.35 29.43 -5.56
CA ARG A 4 39.00 29.04 -6.03
C ARG A 4 39.12 28.20 -7.31
N ALA A 5 38.22 27.23 -7.53
CA ALA A 5 37.77 26.73 -8.84
C ALA A 5 36.41 26.03 -8.61
N ALA A 6 35.22 26.47 -9.07
CA ALA A 6 34.75 26.91 -10.38
C ALA A 6 34.69 25.78 -11.43
N PHE A 7 33.56 25.07 -11.46
CA PHE A 7 33.07 24.29 -12.63
C PHE A 7 31.55 24.53 -12.68
N ARG A 8 31.07 25.53 -13.39
CA ARG A 8 30.78 25.59 -14.84
C ARG A 8 29.64 24.67 -15.26
N ASP A 9 28.51 25.33 -15.49
CA ASP A 9 27.37 24.97 -16.31
C ASP A 9 27.71 24.11 -17.53
N LEU A 10 26.95 23.05 -17.73
CA LEU A 10 26.78 22.43 -19.04
C LEU A 10 25.28 22.36 -19.35
N VAL A 11 24.78 23.47 -19.88
CA VAL A 11 23.49 23.56 -20.56
C VAL A 11 23.64 22.84 -21.90
N VAL A 12 22.97 21.70 -22.07
CA VAL A 12 22.88 21.00 -23.36
C VAL A 12 21.56 21.38 -24.01
N LEU A 13 21.66 22.31 -24.97
CA LEU A 13 20.65 22.66 -25.97
C LEU A 13 20.82 21.73 -27.19
N PHE A 14 19.81 20.93 -27.51
CA PHE A 14 19.52 20.42 -28.85
C PHE A 14 18.00 20.65 -29.05
N GLY A 15 17.51 21.49 -29.95
CA GLY A 15 17.85 21.58 -31.37
C GLY A 15 17.05 20.50 -32.14
N ALA A 16 15.72 20.64 -32.20
CA ALA A 16 14.96 21.09 -33.37
C ALA A 16 14.62 19.99 -34.41
N LEU A 17 13.30 19.88 -34.66
CA LEU A 17 12.65 19.56 -35.94
C LEU A 17 12.91 18.20 -36.61
N SER A 18 11.89 17.34 -36.59
CA SER A 18 11.45 16.64 -37.81
C SER A 18 9.97 16.25 -37.69
N SER A 19 9.15 16.92 -38.50
CA SER A 19 7.79 16.53 -38.84
C SER A 19 7.79 15.19 -39.58
N ILE A 20 6.93 14.24 -39.19
CA ILE A 20 6.45 13.19 -40.08
C ILE A 20 4.93 13.14 -40.03
N VAL A 21 4.41 13.03 -41.25
CA VAL A 21 3.05 13.11 -41.74
C VAL A 21 2.28 11.81 -41.46
N VAL A 22 1.04 11.98 -40.97
CA VAL A 22 -0.22 11.26 -41.28
C VAL A 22 -0.16 9.76 -41.63
N LEU A 23 -0.87 8.96 -40.83
CA LEU A 23 -1.72 7.90 -41.37
C LEU A 23 -3.01 7.76 -40.55
N THR A 24 -4.07 8.38 -41.07
CA THR A 24 -5.47 8.06 -40.81
C THR A 24 -5.78 6.65 -41.32
N SER A 25 -6.22 5.78 -40.43
CA SER A 25 -6.94 4.55 -40.78
C SER A 25 -8.29 4.56 -40.06
N THR A 26 -9.32 4.84 -40.84
CA THR A 26 -10.73 4.77 -40.47
C THR A 26 -11.22 3.33 -40.39
N LEU A 27 -11.99 3.06 -39.33
CA LEU A 27 -13.22 2.25 -39.28
C LEU A 27 -13.16 0.74 -39.60
N ALA A 28 -13.25 -0.05 -38.52
CA ALA A 28 -14.17 -1.19 -38.41
C ALA A 28 -14.59 -1.25 -36.92
N ALA A 29 -15.74 -0.71 -36.51
CA ALA A 29 -17.06 -1.33 -36.61
C ALA A 29 -17.12 -2.74 -35.97
N CYS A 30 -17.14 -2.79 -34.62
CA CYS A 30 -17.75 -3.90 -33.89
C CYS A 30 -18.95 -3.35 -33.12
N ASN A 31 -20.13 -3.73 -33.60
CA ASN A 31 -21.43 -3.42 -33.02
C ASN A 31 -21.60 -4.05 -31.63
N SER A 32 -22.12 -3.22 -30.74
CA SER A 32 -23.07 -3.46 -29.66
C SER A 32 -23.33 -4.90 -29.23
N LYS A 33 -23.01 -5.18 -27.96
CA LYS A 33 -23.85 -6.01 -27.10
C LYS A 33 -24.24 -5.17 -25.88
N GLU A 34 -25.41 -4.57 -25.96
CA GLU A 34 -26.13 -4.00 -24.82
C GLU A 34 -26.64 -5.14 -23.92
N GLY A 35 -26.63 -4.89 -22.62
CA GLY A 35 -27.28 -5.71 -21.60
C GLY A 35 -26.31 -6.40 -20.65
N GLU A 36 -25.90 -5.74 -19.57
CA GLU A 36 -26.62 -5.87 -18.31
C GLU A 36 -26.10 -4.84 -17.29
N GLN A 37 -27.02 -4.01 -16.83
CA GLN A 37 -26.86 -3.06 -15.74
C GLN A 37 -27.14 -3.81 -14.41
N ARG A 38 -26.44 -3.38 -13.34
CA ARG A 38 -26.57 -3.77 -11.91
C ARG A 38 -25.63 -4.94 -11.55
N ASP A 39 -24.76 -4.82 -10.55
CA ASP A 39 -25.04 -4.29 -9.21
C ASP A 39 -23.94 -3.40 -8.63
N ALA A 40 -24.43 -2.43 -7.84
CA ALA A 40 -23.75 -1.59 -6.89
C ALA A 40 -22.28 -1.93 -6.61
N GLN A 41 -21.38 -0.99 -6.95
CA GLN A 41 -20.28 -0.70 -6.05
C GLN A 41 -20.93 -0.20 -4.76
N ALA A 42 -21.23 -1.15 -3.87
CA ALA A 42 -21.70 -0.87 -2.54
C ALA A 42 -20.65 0.02 -1.92
N LYS A 43 -20.93 1.32 -1.88
CA LYS A 43 -20.33 2.24 -0.94
C LYS A 43 -20.67 1.60 0.41
N ALA A 44 -19.73 0.80 0.92
CA ALA A 44 -19.89 0.15 2.21
C ALA A 44 -20.29 1.28 3.18
N PRO A 45 -21.39 1.11 3.94
CA PRO A 45 -21.75 2.10 4.93
C PRO A 45 -20.51 2.38 5.80
N PRO A 46 -20.28 3.63 6.24
CA PRO A 46 -19.21 3.92 7.20
C PRO A 46 -19.41 2.94 8.34
N GLY A 47 -18.48 1.98 8.44
CA GLY A 47 -18.62 0.91 9.39
C GLY A 47 -18.56 1.53 10.77
N ASN A 48 -19.70 1.61 11.46
CA ASN A 48 -19.73 1.61 12.92
C ASN A 48 -19.18 0.25 13.38
N GLY A 49 -17.90 0.01 13.13
CA GLY A 49 -17.26 -1.27 13.31
C GLY A 49 -17.16 -1.51 14.80
N THR A 50 -17.93 -2.45 15.34
CA THR A 50 -17.64 -3.03 16.64
C THR A 50 -16.42 -3.92 16.49
N GLY A 51 -15.30 -3.56 17.13
CA GLY A 51 -14.08 -4.35 17.04
C GLY A 51 -12.86 -3.61 17.58
N PRO A 52 -11.68 -4.26 17.64
CA PRO A 52 -10.47 -3.66 18.18
C PRO A 52 -9.96 -2.47 17.34
N LEU A 53 -10.40 -2.34 16.09
CA LEU A 53 -10.01 -1.28 15.15
C LEU A 53 -11.11 -0.23 14.94
N ALA A 54 -12.13 -0.21 15.81
CA ALA A 54 -13.26 0.72 15.75
C ALA A 54 -12.83 2.18 15.88
N ALA A 55 -11.88 2.45 16.79
CA ALA A 55 -11.45 3.80 17.13
C ALA A 55 -10.36 4.35 16.20
N LEU A 56 -9.89 3.57 15.22
CA LEU A 56 -8.67 3.86 14.46
C LEU A 56 -8.74 5.22 13.74
N GLU A 57 -9.89 5.60 13.18
CA GLU A 57 -10.05 6.89 12.49
C GLU A 57 -10.01 8.12 13.43
N SER A 58 -10.37 7.91 14.70
CA SER A 58 -10.32 8.92 15.75
C SER A 58 -9.04 8.90 16.59
N SER A 59 -8.26 7.82 16.50
CA SER A 59 -7.04 7.64 17.28
C SER A 59 -5.92 8.54 16.74
N PRO A 60 -5.07 9.12 17.62
CA PRO A 60 -3.89 9.84 17.19
C PRO A 60 -2.91 8.89 16.49
N PHE A 61 -2.21 9.39 15.49
CA PHE A 61 -1.22 8.63 14.72
C PHE A 61 0.03 9.47 14.47
N LEU A 62 1.12 8.80 14.17
CA LEU A 62 2.38 9.38 13.75
C LEU A 62 2.56 9.19 12.25
N ASN A 63 3.03 10.24 11.55
CA ASN A 63 3.48 10.10 10.18
C ASN A 63 4.92 9.59 10.19
N GLU A 64 5.15 8.44 9.60
CA GLU A 64 6.47 7.85 9.44
C GLU A 64 6.84 7.80 7.95
N VAL A 65 8.12 7.96 7.63
CA VAL A 65 8.63 7.72 6.28
C VAL A 65 9.69 6.66 6.38
N TRP A 66 9.44 5.54 5.71
CA TRP A 66 10.35 4.42 5.61
C TRP A 66 10.92 4.37 4.20
N THR A 67 12.01 3.63 4.00
CA THR A 67 12.66 3.46 2.70
C THR A 67 12.62 1.99 2.34
N SER A 68 12.11 1.65 1.16
CA SER A 68 12.13 0.27 0.65
C SER A 68 13.56 -0.17 0.31
N GLU A 69 13.78 -1.46 0.15
CA GLU A 69 15.05 -2.00 -0.36
C GLU A 69 15.44 -1.42 -1.73
N GLU A 70 14.46 -1.00 -2.53
CA GLU A 70 14.65 -0.35 -3.84
C GLU A 70 14.97 1.15 -3.72
N GLY A 71 15.06 1.70 -2.50
CA GLY A 71 15.32 3.11 -2.25
C GLY A 71 14.09 4.03 -2.37
N GLN A 72 12.90 3.47 -2.57
CA GLN A 72 11.66 4.24 -2.64
C GLN A 72 11.19 4.66 -1.24
N GLN A 73 10.81 5.92 -1.05
CA GLN A 73 10.16 6.35 0.18
C GLN A 73 8.73 5.79 0.27
N VAL A 74 8.42 5.17 1.40
CA VAL A 74 7.13 4.58 1.73
C VAL A 74 6.54 5.34 2.92
N PRO A 75 5.63 6.30 2.68
CA PRO A 75 4.99 7.06 3.74
C PRO A 75 3.92 6.21 4.45
N LEU A 76 4.06 6.06 5.76
CA LEU A 76 3.20 5.25 6.63
C LEU A 76 2.53 6.10 7.72
N LEU A 77 1.37 5.64 8.17
CA LEU A 77 0.64 6.10 9.33
C LEU A 77 0.80 5.05 10.43
N TYR A 78 1.31 5.45 11.59
CA TYR A 78 1.45 4.56 12.75
C TYR A 78 0.49 4.96 13.87
N TYR A 79 -0.49 4.08 14.13
CA TYR A 79 -1.43 4.18 15.22
C TYR A 79 -0.86 3.45 16.44
N THR A 80 -0.30 4.20 17.38
CA THR A 80 0.48 3.65 18.49
C THR A 80 -0.37 2.83 19.46
N ARG A 81 -1.63 3.22 19.68
CA ARG A 81 -2.54 2.55 20.61
C ARG A 81 -2.94 1.16 20.13
N GLU A 82 -3.29 1.05 18.84
CA GLU A 82 -3.70 -0.21 18.22
C GLU A 82 -2.50 -0.99 17.64
N ASN A 83 -1.30 -0.41 17.66
CA ASN A 83 -0.10 -0.98 17.01
C ASN A 83 -0.33 -1.31 15.52
N VAL A 84 -0.96 -0.38 14.80
CA VAL A 84 -1.32 -0.54 13.39
C VAL A 84 -0.46 0.39 12.54
N ARG A 85 0.27 -0.17 11.57
CA ARG A 85 0.96 0.61 10.53
C ARG A 85 0.29 0.40 9.18
N LEU A 86 -0.14 1.49 8.55
CA LEU A 86 -0.81 1.51 7.26
C LEU A 86 -0.15 2.52 6.32
N SER A 87 -0.26 2.32 5.01
CA SER A 87 0.20 3.34 4.05
C SER A 87 -0.64 4.61 4.13
N THR A 88 -0.01 5.78 3.97
CA THR A 88 -0.72 7.07 3.94
C THR A 88 -1.88 7.18 2.96
N PRO A 89 -1.88 6.56 1.75
CA PRO A 89 -3.03 6.60 0.85
C PRO A 89 -4.28 5.93 1.40
N CYS A 90 -4.18 5.14 2.46
CA CYS A 90 -5.35 4.57 3.14
C CYS A 90 -6.23 5.61 3.80
N ARG A 91 -5.69 6.78 4.15
CA ARG A 91 -6.43 7.83 4.84
C ARG A 91 -6.87 8.88 3.85
N ASN A 92 -8.18 9.09 3.78
CA ASN A 92 -8.75 10.18 3.02
C ASN A 92 -8.45 11.50 3.73
N ASN A 93 -7.77 12.42 3.04
CA ASN A 93 -7.37 13.71 3.60
C ASN A 93 -8.56 14.64 3.87
N ALA A 94 -9.72 14.42 3.23
CA ALA A 94 -10.87 15.30 3.34
C ALA A 94 -11.67 15.07 4.64
N ASP A 95 -11.84 13.82 5.05
CA ASP A 95 -12.69 13.43 6.19
C ASP A 95 -11.93 12.60 7.25
N GLY A 96 -10.67 12.25 6.99
CA GLY A 96 -9.83 11.44 7.88
C GLY A 96 -10.21 9.96 7.92
N THR A 97 -11.16 9.52 7.10
CA THR A 97 -11.65 8.13 7.05
C THR A 97 -10.60 7.19 6.46
N LEU A 98 -10.63 5.92 6.87
CA LEU A 98 -9.72 4.89 6.35
C LEU A 98 -10.44 4.04 5.30
N ALA A 99 -10.03 4.14 4.04
CA ALA A 99 -10.71 3.54 2.90
C ALA A 99 -9.73 2.93 1.88
N CYS A 100 -9.03 1.87 2.28
CA CYS A 100 -8.19 1.04 1.40
C CYS A 100 -8.47 -0.47 1.60
N ASP A 101 -7.92 -1.29 0.72
CA ASP A 101 -8.08 -2.75 0.79
C ASP A 101 -7.40 -3.33 2.04
N ALA A 102 -6.23 -2.80 2.42
CA ALA A 102 -5.53 -3.22 3.63
C ALA A 102 -6.41 -3.07 4.89
N ILE A 103 -7.00 -1.89 5.13
CA ILE A 103 -7.89 -1.69 6.29
C ILE A 103 -9.20 -2.48 6.17
N ARG A 104 -9.71 -2.66 4.95
CA ARG A 104 -10.91 -3.49 4.71
C ARG A 104 -10.66 -4.94 5.10
N TYR A 105 -9.49 -5.48 4.76
CA TYR A 105 -9.07 -6.80 5.20
C TYR A 105 -8.93 -6.89 6.72
N LEU A 106 -8.28 -5.91 7.36
CA LEU A 106 -8.12 -5.93 8.83
C LEU A 106 -9.45 -5.84 9.59
N ARG A 107 -10.45 -5.13 9.05
CA ARG A 107 -11.76 -4.95 9.71
C ARG A 107 -12.72 -6.10 9.43
N ASN A 108 -12.79 -6.55 8.19
CA ASN A 108 -13.85 -7.43 7.70
C ASN A 108 -13.33 -8.69 6.98
N GLY A 109 -12.02 -8.80 6.77
CA GLY A 109 -11.41 -9.95 6.12
C GLY A 109 -11.50 -11.19 6.98
N MET A 110 -11.65 -12.35 6.33
CA MET A 110 -11.52 -13.63 7.03
C MET A 110 -10.05 -13.81 7.46
N PRO A 111 -9.75 -14.00 8.76
CA PRO A 111 -8.39 -14.19 9.22
C PRO A 111 -7.74 -15.38 8.52
N ALA A 112 -6.51 -15.20 8.05
CA ALA A 112 -5.75 -16.26 7.40
C ALA A 112 -5.43 -17.37 8.40
N GLU A 113 -5.86 -18.59 8.09
CA GLU A 113 -5.56 -19.74 8.93
C GLU A 113 -4.10 -20.19 8.75
N ILE A 114 -3.29 -20.08 9.78
CA ILE A 114 -1.88 -20.48 9.75
C ILE A 114 -1.68 -21.69 10.67
N PRO A 115 -1.25 -22.85 10.15
CA PRO A 115 -0.95 -24.02 10.99
C PRO A 115 0.16 -23.70 11.98
N ARG A 116 0.01 -24.06 13.27
CA ARG A 116 1.04 -23.82 14.31
C ARG A 116 2.40 -24.39 13.90
N ARG A 117 2.44 -25.57 13.28
CA ARG A 117 3.67 -26.20 12.77
C ARG A 117 4.43 -25.36 11.72
N SER A 118 3.77 -24.41 11.08
CA SER A 118 4.40 -23.52 10.10
C SER A 118 5.04 -22.29 10.75
N LEU A 119 4.76 -22.01 12.02
CA LEU A 119 5.33 -20.91 12.80
C LEU A 119 6.65 -21.36 13.46
N ASP A 120 7.67 -21.55 12.63
CA ASP A 120 8.99 -22.07 13.01
C ASP A 120 9.99 -20.99 13.43
N GLY A 121 9.59 -19.72 13.44
CA GLY A 121 10.43 -18.58 13.78
C GLY A 121 11.36 -18.10 12.65
N ARG A 122 11.41 -18.79 11.50
CA ARG A 122 12.25 -18.38 10.36
C ARG A 122 11.63 -17.22 9.57
N THR A 123 10.31 -17.11 9.61
CA THR A 123 9.51 -16.06 8.98
C THR A 123 8.44 -15.61 9.97
N SER A 124 8.17 -14.30 10.04
CA SER A 124 7.11 -13.78 10.91
C SER A 124 5.76 -14.35 10.51
N ALA A 125 4.82 -14.42 11.45
CA ALA A 125 3.50 -14.95 11.16
C ALA A 125 2.78 -14.04 10.15
N GLY A 126 2.97 -12.73 10.27
CA GLY A 126 2.44 -11.74 9.33
C GLY A 126 2.94 -11.91 7.90
N VAL A 127 4.21 -12.28 7.70
CA VAL A 127 4.75 -12.61 6.38
C VAL A 127 4.00 -13.80 5.77
N LYS A 128 3.73 -14.85 6.56
CA LYS A 128 2.96 -16.02 6.10
C LYS A 128 1.51 -15.68 5.78
N VAL A 129 0.90 -14.78 6.55
CA VAL A 129 -0.44 -14.24 6.24
C VAL A 129 -0.41 -13.57 4.88
N CYS A 130 0.54 -12.65 4.65
CA CYS A 130 0.65 -11.94 3.37
C CYS A 130 0.84 -12.89 2.18
N GLN A 131 1.71 -13.89 2.32
CA GLN A 131 1.93 -14.93 1.31
C GLN A 131 0.66 -15.76 1.04
N LYS A 132 -0.08 -16.12 2.10
CA LYS A 132 -1.34 -16.87 1.96
C LYS A 132 -2.42 -16.07 1.24
N LEU A 133 -2.41 -14.75 1.38
CA LEU A 133 -3.28 -13.85 0.62
C LEU A 133 -2.87 -13.70 -0.85
N GLY A 134 -1.69 -14.21 -1.25
CA GLY A 134 -1.15 -14.02 -2.60
C GLY A 134 -0.64 -12.61 -2.87
N ASN A 135 -0.38 -11.83 -1.81
CA ASN A 135 0.05 -10.45 -1.89
C ASN A 135 1.58 -10.32 -1.93
N GLY A 136 2.07 -9.19 -2.44
CA GLY A 136 3.50 -8.90 -2.49
C GLY A 136 4.06 -8.46 -1.14
N LEU A 137 5.29 -8.85 -0.84
CA LEU A 137 6.04 -8.37 0.33
C LEU A 137 7.02 -7.29 -0.08
N VAL A 138 7.11 -6.23 0.75
CA VAL A 138 8.08 -5.15 0.59
C VAL A 138 8.81 -4.96 1.91
N THR A 139 10.11 -5.19 1.92
CA THR A 139 10.95 -4.88 3.08
C THR A 139 11.25 -3.38 3.09
N VAL A 140 11.12 -2.77 4.26
CA VAL A 140 11.37 -1.35 4.47
C VAL A 140 12.26 -1.13 5.68
N ARG A 141 13.02 -0.03 5.67
CA ARG A 141 13.89 0.40 6.77
C ARG A 141 13.62 1.85 7.13
N ASN A 142 13.60 2.18 8.41
CA ASN A 142 13.46 3.56 8.87
C ASN A 142 14.82 4.27 9.05
N SER A 143 14.80 5.54 9.46
CA SER A 143 16.01 6.36 9.66
C SER A 143 16.94 5.89 10.77
N VAL A 144 16.45 5.09 11.72
CA VAL A 144 17.25 4.51 12.82
C VAL A 144 17.76 3.11 12.51
N GLY A 145 17.51 2.60 11.30
CA GLY A 145 17.97 1.30 10.85
C GLY A 145 17.07 0.12 11.27
N SER A 146 15.91 0.38 11.86
CA SER A 146 14.92 -0.68 12.11
C SER A 146 14.30 -1.13 10.79
N GLU A 147 14.08 -2.43 10.67
CA GLU A 147 13.47 -3.08 9.51
C GLU A 147 12.06 -3.54 9.85
N ASP A 148 11.18 -3.51 8.84
CA ASP A 148 9.86 -4.11 8.88
C ASP A 148 9.55 -4.67 7.48
N SER A 149 8.60 -5.60 7.40
CA SER A 149 8.04 -6.08 6.14
C SER A 149 6.61 -5.59 6.01
N LEU A 150 6.26 -5.06 4.84
CA LEU A 150 4.93 -4.61 4.49
C LEU A 150 4.27 -5.59 3.53
N CYS A 151 2.98 -5.81 3.68
CA CYS A 151 2.16 -6.52 2.72
C CYS A 151 1.48 -5.53 1.78
N ARG A 152 1.69 -5.69 0.47
CA ARG A 152 1.12 -4.85 -0.59
C ARG A 152 -0.19 -5.45 -1.09
N PHE A 153 -1.27 -4.70 -0.95
CA PHE A 153 -2.58 -5.07 -1.45
C PHE A 153 -2.78 -4.67 -2.92
N PRO A 154 -3.77 -5.24 -3.62
CA PRO A 154 -4.01 -4.97 -5.05
C PRO A 154 -4.28 -3.49 -5.37
N ASP A 155 -4.90 -2.74 -4.47
CA ASP A 155 -5.10 -1.29 -4.58
C ASP A 155 -3.81 -0.46 -4.39
N GLY A 156 -2.68 -1.12 -4.13
CA GLY A 156 -1.40 -0.48 -3.84
C GLY A 156 -1.24 -0.02 -2.40
N SER A 157 -2.22 -0.25 -1.53
CA SER A 157 -2.08 0.03 -0.10
C SER A 157 -1.14 -0.95 0.58
N PHE A 158 -0.54 -0.50 1.69
CA PHE A 158 0.36 -1.31 2.50
C PHE A 158 -0.13 -1.42 3.94
N VAL A 159 0.20 -2.55 4.56
CA VAL A 159 0.07 -2.79 6.00
C VAL A 159 1.31 -3.51 6.51
N SER A 160 1.77 -3.18 7.72
CA SER A 160 2.86 -3.92 8.35
C SER A 160 2.49 -5.38 8.59
N THR A 161 3.46 -6.28 8.38
CA THR A 161 3.30 -7.70 8.71
C THR A 161 3.10 -7.90 10.21
N GLY A 162 3.67 -7.05 11.08
CA GLY A 162 3.36 -7.07 12.51
C GLY A 162 1.88 -6.81 12.81
N THR A 163 1.24 -5.93 12.04
CA THR A 163 -0.21 -5.69 12.14
C THR A 163 -1.02 -6.90 11.65
N LEU A 164 -0.59 -7.57 10.57
CA LEU A 164 -1.23 -8.79 10.09
C LEU A 164 -1.12 -9.97 11.07
N GLU A 165 -0.01 -10.06 11.80
CA GLU A 165 0.16 -11.05 12.86
C GLU A 165 -0.83 -10.83 14.01
N GLN A 166 -1.10 -9.58 14.36
CA GLN A 166 -1.99 -9.24 15.46
C GLN A 166 -3.49 -9.38 15.10
N TYR A 167 -3.86 -9.01 13.88
CA TYR A 167 -5.27 -8.86 13.48
C TYR A 167 -5.70 -9.71 12.28
N GLY A 168 -4.74 -10.19 11.48
CA GLY A 168 -4.99 -10.82 10.19
C GLY A 168 -4.89 -12.35 10.18
N MET A 169 -4.70 -13.00 11.34
CA MET A 169 -4.45 -14.45 11.39
C MET A 169 -5.29 -15.18 12.43
N ARG A 170 -5.48 -16.48 12.17
CA ARG A 170 -5.97 -17.47 13.13
C ARG A 170 -5.04 -18.66 13.17
N VAL A 171 -4.53 -19.02 14.34
CA VAL A 171 -3.65 -20.20 14.47
C VAL A 171 -4.50 -21.46 14.55
N LEU A 172 -4.21 -22.43 13.69
CA LEU A 172 -4.77 -23.78 13.80
C LEU A 172 -3.87 -24.63 14.71
N GLN A 173 -4.48 -25.32 15.68
CA GLN A 173 -3.79 -26.22 16.61
C GLN A 173 -3.33 -27.50 15.93
#